data_AF-A0A6A4LNP1-F1
#
_entry.id   AF-A0A6A4LNP1-F1
#
_cell.length_a   1.000
_cell.length_b   1.000
_cell.length_c   1.000
_cell.angle_alpha   90.00
_cell.angle_beta   90.00
_cell.angle_gamma   90.00
#
_symmetry.space_group_name_H-M   'P 1'
#
loop_
_entity.id
_entity.type
_entity.pdbx_description
1 polymer ?
#
loop_
_entity_poly.entity_id
_entity_poly.type
_entity_poly.pdbx_seq_one_letter_code
_entity_poly.pdbx_strand_id
1 'polypeptide(L)'
;CVHDAARGEEKGDSSGETILTKSDSGCQQPLEMVSGEYKLPLVWIDLEMTGLNVEVDRILEIACVVTDGNLSKSIEGPELVIYQCKECLDRMGEWCQTHHAASGLTEKVLQSTTGEQEAEKQVIEFVKRYVGTYTPLLAGNSVYTDFLFLKFLTIWLRFVFNRHGLLLENRKAPAKENKHRAMDDIRESIAELKYLKANIFKPSRQKK
;
A
#
# COMPACT_ATOMS: atom_id res chain seq x y z
N CYS A 1 -3.76 30.07 61.94
CA CYS A 1 -3.50 29.08 63.01
C CYS A 1 -3.95 27.72 62.52
N VAL A 2 -3.06 26.86 62.02
CA VAL A 2 -2.35 25.77 62.77
C VAL A 2 -3.31 24.97 63.68
N HIS A 3 -3.41 23.63 63.66
CA HIS A 3 -2.42 22.56 63.44
C HIS A 3 -3.10 21.23 63.01
N ASP A 4 -2.36 20.42 62.21
CA ASP A 4 -2.08 18.97 62.30
C ASP A 4 -3.20 17.92 62.34
N ALA A 5 -3.01 16.66 61.96
CA ALA A 5 -2.11 15.88 61.07
C ALA A 5 -2.51 14.40 61.35
N ALA A 6 -2.44 13.51 60.36
CA ALA A 6 -1.82 12.17 60.48
C ALA A 6 -2.36 11.16 59.47
N ARG A 7 -1.41 10.34 59.01
CA ARG A 7 -1.42 9.34 57.95
C ARG A 7 -2.07 8.02 58.38
N GLY A 8 -2.46 7.22 57.39
CA GLY A 8 -2.63 5.78 57.50
C GLY A 8 -2.60 5.13 56.12
N GLU A 9 -1.45 4.61 55.72
CA GLU A 9 -1.33 3.58 54.68
C GLU A 9 -1.58 2.22 55.36
N GLU A 10 -2.37 1.33 54.76
CA GLU A 10 -2.13 -0.11 54.89
C GLU A 10 -2.78 -0.92 53.75
N LYS A 11 -1.87 -1.54 52.96
CA LYS A 11 -1.86 -2.89 52.40
C LYS A 11 -3.14 -3.48 51.80
N GLY A 12 -3.04 -3.72 50.49
CA GLY A 12 -3.86 -4.70 49.79
C GLY A 12 -3.57 -6.12 50.23
N ASP A 13 -4.63 -6.92 50.26
CA ASP A 13 -4.59 -8.36 50.29
C ASP A 13 -5.49 -8.91 49.17
N SER A 14 -5.03 -10.03 48.62
CA SER A 14 -5.57 -10.72 47.47
C SER A 14 -6.89 -11.42 47.82
N SER A 15 -7.84 -11.40 46.90
CA SER A 15 -8.78 -12.51 46.76
C SER A 15 -9.26 -12.55 45.32
N GLY A 16 -9.00 -13.69 44.67
CA GLY A 16 -9.48 -13.96 43.34
C GLY A 16 -10.98 -14.21 43.37
N GLU A 17 -11.69 -13.65 42.40
CA GLU A 17 -13.01 -14.13 42.04
C GLU A 17 -13.08 -14.30 40.53
N THR A 18 -13.23 -15.55 40.14
CA THR A 18 -13.37 -16.00 38.76
C THR A 18 -14.79 -15.71 38.31
N ILE A 19 -14.96 -14.79 37.36
CA ILE A 19 -16.23 -14.61 36.65
C ILE A 19 -16.07 -15.22 35.25
N LEU A 20 -16.66 -16.40 35.09
CA LEU A 20 -16.93 -17.06 33.82
C LEU A 20 -18.17 -16.43 33.18
N THR A 21 -18.03 -15.84 32.00
CA THR A 21 -19.14 -15.64 31.06
C THR A 21 -18.76 -16.21 29.71
N LYS A 22 -19.55 -17.18 29.24
CA LYS A 22 -19.39 -17.87 27.95
C LYS A 22 -19.90 -17.01 26.79
N SER A 23 -19.15 -17.16 25.69
CA SER A 23 -19.52 -17.09 24.26
C SER A 23 -20.18 -15.82 23.72
N ASP A 24 -19.53 -15.19 22.75
CA ASP A 24 -19.96 -15.40 21.37
C ASP A 24 -18.82 -15.22 20.35
N SER A 25 -19.05 -15.82 19.20
CA SER A 25 -18.13 -16.21 18.15
C SER A 25 -17.63 -15.02 17.32
N GLY A 26 -16.31 -14.81 17.30
CA GLY A 26 -15.66 -13.87 16.39
C GLY A 26 -14.19 -14.21 16.27
N CYS A 27 -13.80 -14.84 15.15
CA CYS A 27 -12.39 -15.05 14.81
C CYS A 27 -11.75 -13.69 14.51
N GLN A 28 -11.42 -12.94 15.55
CA GLN A 28 -10.47 -11.84 15.46
C GLN A 28 -9.09 -12.49 15.53
N GLN A 29 -8.49 -12.72 14.37
CA GLN A 29 -7.07 -13.03 14.33
C GLN A 29 -6.31 -11.84 14.96
N PRO A 30 -5.41 -12.09 15.93
CA PRO A 30 -4.58 -11.04 16.47
C PRO A 30 -3.78 -10.42 15.32
N LEU A 31 -3.90 -9.10 15.14
CA LEU A 31 -2.94 -8.31 14.37
C LEU A 31 -1.60 -8.40 15.10
N GLU A 32 -0.84 -9.46 14.84
CA GLU A 32 0.54 -9.55 15.25
C GLU A 32 1.27 -8.35 14.65
N MET A 33 1.68 -7.41 15.51
CA MET A 33 2.62 -6.37 15.15
C MET A 33 3.95 -7.06 14.81
N VAL A 34 4.11 -7.43 13.54
CA VAL A 34 5.39 -7.85 13.01
C VAL A 34 6.25 -6.60 12.87
N SER A 35 6.85 -6.17 13.99
CA SER A 35 7.92 -5.18 14.02
C SER A 35 9.22 -5.81 13.50
N GLY A 36 9.19 -6.30 12.27
CA GLY A 36 10.40 -6.56 11.49
C GLY A 36 10.66 -5.33 10.66
N GLU A 37 11.54 -4.44 11.10
CA GLU A 37 11.89 -3.23 10.33
C GLU A 37 12.26 -3.61 8.89
N TYR A 38 11.50 -3.09 7.92
CA TYR A 38 11.84 -3.15 6.50
C TYR A 38 12.98 -2.18 6.26
N LYS A 39 14.22 -2.69 6.28
CA LYS A 39 15.41 -1.85 6.01
C LYS A 39 15.37 -1.32 4.59
N LEU A 40 15.52 -0.01 4.43
CA LEU A 40 15.45 0.69 3.14
C LEU A 40 14.17 0.32 2.37
N PRO A 41 12.98 0.59 2.94
CA PRO A 41 11.72 0.10 2.41
C PRO A 41 11.42 0.72 1.04
N LEU A 42 10.99 -0.13 0.12
CA LEU A 42 10.39 0.29 -1.15
C LEU A 42 8.88 0.14 -1.04
N VAL A 43 8.15 1.20 -1.37
CA VAL A 43 6.69 1.23 -1.41
C VAL A 43 6.29 1.11 -2.87
N TRP A 44 5.70 -0.03 -3.22
CA TRP A 44 5.23 -0.32 -4.55
C TRP A 44 3.77 0.08 -4.64
N ILE A 45 3.44 0.97 -5.57
CA ILE A 45 2.07 1.36 -5.87
C ILE A 45 1.89 1.29 -7.37
N ASP A 46 0.71 0.81 -7.76
CA ASP A 46 0.23 0.80 -9.13
C ASP A 46 -1.24 1.23 -9.11
N LEU A 47 -1.63 2.00 -10.12
CA LEU A 47 -2.97 2.56 -10.25
C LEU A 47 -3.58 2.16 -11.59
N GLU A 48 -4.88 1.89 -11.56
CA GLU A 48 -5.71 1.91 -12.77
C GLU A 48 -6.51 3.20 -12.79
N MET A 49 -6.58 3.87 -13.94
CA MET A 49 -7.23 5.18 -14.08
C MET A 49 -8.18 5.22 -15.27
N THR A 50 -9.05 6.23 -15.31
CA THR A 50 -9.91 6.51 -16.46
C THR A 50 -9.15 7.02 -17.70
N GLY A 51 -7.90 7.43 -17.50
CA GLY A 51 -7.03 8.01 -18.52
C GLY A 51 -5.73 8.56 -17.91
N LEU A 52 -5.01 9.40 -18.65
CA LEU A 52 -3.67 9.89 -18.28
C LEU A 52 -3.63 11.38 -17.90
N ASN A 53 -4.76 12.08 -17.92
CA ASN A 53 -4.85 13.50 -17.58
C ASN A 53 -5.32 13.68 -16.14
N VAL A 54 -4.38 13.95 -15.24
CA VAL A 54 -4.60 14.16 -13.80
C VAL A 54 -5.62 15.23 -13.42
N GLU A 55 -5.96 16.16 -14.33
CA GLU A 55 -6.95 17.21 -14.05
C GLU A 55 -8.39 16.72 -14.20
N VAL A 56 -8.63 15.68 -15.01
CA VAL A 56 -9.97 15.22 -15.37
C VAL A 56 -10.19 13.73 -15.10
N ASP A 57 -9.13 12.93 -15.19
CA ASP A 57 -9.17 11.50 -14.98
C ASP A 57 -9.12 11.15 -13.49
N ARG A 58 -9.73 10.01 -13.15
CA ARG A 58 -9.88 9.52 -11.79
C ARG A 58 -9.23 8.15 -11.61
N ILE A 59 -8.85 7.85 -10.37
CA ILE A 59 -8.37 6.51 -10.00
C ILE A 59 -9.57 5.57 -9.89
N LEU A 60 -9.40 4.37 -10.47
CA LEU A 60 -10.34 3.25 -10.46
C LEU A 60 -9.88 2.14 -9.52
N GLU A 61 -8.57 1.89 -9.45
CA GLU A 61 -7.97 0.88 -8.58
C GLU A 61 -6.64 1.38 -8.04
N ILE A 62 -6.32 0.99 -6.80
CA ILE A 62 -5.00 1.20 -6.20
C ILE A 62 -4.59 -0.07 -5.47
N ALA A 63 -3.35 -0.52 -5.72
CA ALA A 63 -2.71 -1.57 -4.94
C ALA A 63 -1.44 -1.04 -4.27
N CYS A 64 -1.07 -1.63 -3.15
CA CYS A 64 0.15 -1.27 -2.43
C CYS A 64 0.88 -2.50 -1.87
N VAL A 65 2.20 -2.54 -2.03
CA VAL A 65 3.08 -3.57 -1.44
C VAL A 65 4.30 -2.88 -0.83
N VAL A 66 4.77 -3.34 0.33
CA VAL A 66 6.05 -2.88 0.89
C VAL A 66 7.06 -4.02 0.82
N THR A 67 8.25 -3.73 0.28
CA THR A 67 9.40 -4.64 0.31
C THR A 67 10.55 -4.05 1.08
N ASP A 68 11.49 -4.88 1.53
CA ASP A 68 12.79 -4.38 1.97
C ASP A 68 13.64 -4.00 0.76
N GLY A 69 14.70 -3.22 0.95
CA GLY A 69 15.59 -2.80 -0.15
C GLY A 69 16.31 -3.97 -0.83
N ASN A 70 16.28 -5.16 -0.22
CA ASN A 70 16.83 -6.38 -0.80
C ASN A 70 15.83 -7.22 -1.59
N LEU A 71 14.54 -6.89 -1.57
CA LEU A 71 13.43 -7.66 -2.16
C LEU A 71 13.33 -9.08 -1.58
N SER A 72 13.88 -9.30 -0.40
CA SER A 72 13.87 -10.58 0.31
C SER A 72 12.63 -10.73 1.17
N LYS A 73 12.04 -9.61 1.62
CA LYS A 73 10.77 -9.55 2.34
C LYS A 73 9.78 -8.70 1.55
N SER A 74 8.52 -9.10 1.58
CA SER A 74 7.40 -8.36 1.02
C SER A 74 6.17 -8.53 1.91
N ILE A 75 5.36 -7.48 2.02
CA ILE A 75 4.03 -7.54 2.61
C ILE A 75 3.05 -6.86 1.66
N GLU A 76 2.00 -7.59 1.29
CA GLU A 76 0.91 -7.04 0.49
C GLU A 76 0.00 -6.20 1.38
N GLY A 77 -0.39 -5.05 0.86
CA GLY A 77 -1.26 -4.09 1.52
C GLY A 77 -2.65 -4.07 0.89
N PRO A 78 -3.34 -2.92 0.98
CA PRO A 78 -4.64 -2.75 0.36
C PRO A 78 -4.58 -2.95 -1.17
N GLU A 79 -5.56 -3.68 -1.70
CA GLU A 79 -5.96 -3.70 -3.11
C GLU A 79 -7.41 -3.19 -3.14
N LEU A 80 -7.59 -1.95 -3.56
CA LEU A 80 -8.86 -1.22 -3.41
C LEU A 80 -9.37 -0.78 -4.77
N VAL A 81 -10.58 -1.23 -5.10
CA VAL A 81 -11.36 -0.66 -6.20
C VAL A 81 -12.10 0.57 -5.67
N ILE A 82 -11.92 1.70 -6.34
CA ILE A 82 -12.46 3.00 -5.94
C ILE A 82 -13.70 3.30 -6.77
N TYR A 83 -14.78 3.66 -6.09
CA TYR A 83 -16.04 4.02 -6.73
C TYR A 83 -15.88 5.26 -7.61
N GLN A 84 -16.40 5.18 -8.83
CA GLN A 84 -16.62 6.30 -9.74
C GLN A 84 -18.01 6.14 -10.37
N CYS A 85 -18.68 7.26 -10.65
CA CYS A 85 -20.01 7.22 -11.26
C CYS A 85 -19.96 6.72 -12.71
N LYS A 86 -21.09 6.24 -13.23
CA LYS A 86 -21.20 5.74 -14.60
C LYS A 86 -20.77 6.81 -15.62
N GLU A 87 -21.14 8.07 -15.41
CA GLU A 87 -20.78 9.18 -16.30
C GLU A 87 -19.27 9.44 -16.33
N CYS A 88 -18.54 9.10 -15.24
CA CYS A 88 -17.09 9.15 -15.22
C CYS A 88 -16.50 8.06 -16.11
N LEU A 89 -17.02 6.82 -16.00
CA LEU A 89 -16.55 5.68 -16.77
C LEU A 89 -16.89 5.79 -18.26
N ASP A 90 -18.07 6.32 -18.59
CA ASP A 90 -18.51 6.52 -19.97
C ASP A 90 -17.63 7.54 -20.73
N ARG A 91 -16.89 8.41 -20.01
CA ARG A 91 -15.97 9.42 -20.60
C ARG A 91 -14.57 8.88 -20.87
N MET A 92 -14.27 7.64 -20.46
CA MET A 92 -12.98 7.01 -20.73
C MET A 92 -12.72 6.89 -22.24
N GLY A 93 -11.46 6.92 -22.65
CA GLY A 93 -11.09 6.59 -24.03
C GLY A 93 -11.40 5.12 -24.37
N GLU A 94 -11.54 4.80 -25.67
CA GLU A 94 -11.88 3.45 -26.16
C GLU A 94 -10.96 2.36 -25.61
N TRP A 95 -9.65 2.66 -25.52
CA TRP A 95 -8.67 1.75 -24.97
C TRP A 95 -8.97 1.40 -23.50
N CYS A 96 -9.23 2.41 -22.65
CA CYS A 96 -9.54 2.21 -21.23
C CYS A 96 -10.87 1.47 -21.05
N GLN A 97 -11.91 1.83 -21.82
CA GLN A 97 -13.20 1.14 -21.76
C GLN A 97 -13.05 -0.35 -22.09
N THR A 98 -12.28 -0.69 -23.13
CA THR A 98 -12.08 -2.08 -23.56
C THR A 98 -11.30 -2.89 -22.52
N HIS A 99 -10.17 -2.35 -22.03
CA HIS A 99 -9.29 -3.09 -21.13
C HIS A 99 -9.91 -3.24 -19.73
N HIS A 100 -10.52 -2.18 -19.20
CA HIS A 100 -11.17 -2.23 -17.88
C HIS A 100 -12.43 -3.07 -17.89
N ALA A 101 -13.15 -3.16 -19.01
CA ALA A 101 -14.26 -4.10 -19.16
C ALA A 101 -13.76 -5.55 -19.22
N ALA A 102 -12.70 -5.81 -20.00
CA ALA A 102 -12.13 -7.15 -20.14
C ALA A 102 -11.54 -7.70 -18.83
N SER A 103 -10.93 -6.83 -18.01
CA SER A 103 -10.43 -7.20 -16.67
C SER A 103 -11.53 -7.31 -15.60
N GLY A 104 -12.76 -6.89 -15.93
CA GLY A 104 -13.89 -6.80 -15.02
C GLY A 104 -13.81 -5.62 -14.04
N LEU A 105 -12.83 -4.73 -14.18
CA LEU A 105 -12.65 -3.57 -13.31
C LEU A 105 -13.81 -2.59 -13.39
N THR A 106 -14.36 -2.34 -14.59
CA THR A 106 -15.48 -1.40 -14.79
C THR A 106 -16.68 -1.76 -13.93
N GLU A 107 -17.06 -3.04 -13.88
CA GLU A 107 -18.19 -3.51 -13.06
C GLU A 107 -17.88 -3.39 -11.57
N LYS A 108 -16.67 -3.76 -11.15
CA LYS A 108 -16.24 -3.62 -9.75
C LYS A 108 -16.25 -2.16 -9.29
N VAL A 109 -15.88 -1.22 -10.14
CA VAL A 109 -15.91 0.23 -9.83
C VAL A 109 -17.34 0.68 -9.56
N LEU A 110 -18.30 0.30 -10.40
CA LEU A 110 -19.71 0.65 -10.22
C LEU A 110 -20.32 0.05 -8.95
N GLN A 111 -19.83 -1.12 -8.54
CA GLN A 111 -20.27 -1.82 -7.32
C GLN A 111 -19.51 -1.39 -6.05
N SER A 112 -18.39 -0.65 -6.20
CA SER A 112 -17.56 -0.27 -5.07
C SER A 112 -18.28 0.74 -4.17
N THR A 113 -18.02 0.65 -2.86
CA THR A 113 -18.45 1.64 -1.87
C THR A 113 -17.27 2.46 -1.34
N THR A 114 -16.05 2.19 -1.81
CA THR A 114 -14.83 2.84 -1.33
C THR A 114 -14.62 4.14 -2.10
N GLY A 115 -14.67 5.28 -1.40
CA GLY A 115 -14.29 6.57 -1.97
C GLY A 115 -12.78 6.81 -1.92
N GLU A 116 -12.30 7.77 -2.70
CA GLU A 116 -10.87 8.10 -2.80
C GLU A 116 -10.23 8.48 -1.46
N GLN A 117 -10.93 9.23 -0.61
CA GLN A 117 -10.43 9.64 0.71
C GLN A 117 -10.23 8.43 1.65
N GLU A 118 -11.13 7.45 1.57
CA GLU A 118 -11.01 6.23 2.36
C GLU A 118 -9.87 5.35 1.84
N ALA A 119 -9.73 5.23 0.52
CA ALA A 119 -8.60 4.53 -0.09
C ALA A 119 -7.25 5.17 0.27
N GLU A 120 -7.17 6.52 0.20
CA GLU A 120 -5.99 7.28 0.64
C GLU A 120 -5.64 6.93 2.10
N LYS A 121 -6.61 7.00 3.00
CA LYS A 121 -6.38 6.75 4.42
C LYS A 121 -5.84 5.34 4.66
N GLN A 122 -6.44 4.32 4.04
CA GLN A 122 -6.00 2.93 4.19
C GLN A 122 -4.58 2.71 3.68
N VAL A 123 -4.23 3.30 2.52
CA VAL A 123 -2.88 3.20 1.97
C VAL A 123 -1.87 3.93 2.85
N ILE A 124 -2.19 5.13 3.34
CA ILE A 124 -1.30 5.89 4.25
C ILE A 124 -1.07 5.12 5.55
N GLU A 125 -2.12 4.57 6.16
CA GLU A 125 -2.02 3.80 7.40
C GLU A 125 -1.17 2.54 7.22
N PHE A 126 -1.36 1.83 6.10
CA PHE A 126 -0.54 0.68 5.74
C PHE A 126 0.93 1.06 5.57
N VAL A 127 1.23 2.07 4.75
CA VAL A 127 2.61 2.51 4.49
C VAL A 127 3.30 2.93 5.79
N LYS A 128 2.64 3.75 6.62
CA LYS A 128 3.18 4.22 7.91
C LYS A 128 3.56 3.07 8.85
N ARG A 129 2.82 1.97 8.82
CA ARG A 129 3.08 0.80 9.67
C ARG A 129 4.40 0.11 9.34
N TYR A 130 4.81 0.12 8.07
CA TYR A 130 5.95 -0.69 7.61
C TYR A 130 7.21 0.10 7.25
N VAL A 131 7.10 1.41 6.97
CA VAL A 131 8.26 2.24 6.62
C VAL A 131 9.09 2.69 7.83
N GLY A 132 8.52 2.64 9.03
CA GLY A 132 9.20 3.02 10.27
C GLY A 132 9.74 4.45 10.22
N THR A 133 11.03 4.62 10.53
CA THR A 133 11.71 5.93 10.49
C THR A 133 12.33 6.26 9.13
N TYR A 134 12.24 5.37 8.14
CA TYR A 134 12.82 5.60 6.82
C TYR A 134 11.96 6.55 6.01
N THR A 135 12.60 7.34 5.14
CA THR A 135 11.91 8.01 4.05
C THR A 135 11.49 6.96 3.01
N PRO A 136 10.18 6.77 2.76
CA PRO A 136 9.71 5.79 1.79
C PRO A 136 10.13 6.14 0.36
N LEU A 137 10.55 5.14 -0.43
CA LEU A 137 10.83 5.31 -1.87
C LEU A 137 9.73 4.63 -2.70
N LEU A 138 9.18 5.35 -3.68
CA LEU A 138 8.15 4.82 -4.57
C LEU A 138 8.82 3.92 -5.60
N ALA A 139 8.28 2.72 -5.75
CA ALA A 139 8.71 1.73 -6.72
C ALA A 139 7.50 1.32 -7.57
N GLY A 140 7.76 0.90 -8.80
CA GLY A 140 6.72 0.54 -9.76
C GLY A 140 7.21 0.79 -11.18
N ASN A 141 6.56 0.15 -12.14
CA ASN A 141 6.87 0.38 -13.54
C ASN A 141 6.13 1.60 -14.04
N SER A 142 6.84 2.47 -14.79
CA SER A 142 6.29 3.74 -15.27
C SER A 142 5.64 4.61 -14.17
N VAL A 143 6.09 4.43 -12.93
CA VAL A 143 5.46 4.95 -11.70
C VAL A 143 5.38 6.48 -11.60
N TYR A 144 5.97 7.18 -12.57
CA TYR A 144 5.86 8.63 -12.68
C TYR A 144 4.40 9.07 -12.91
N THR A 145 3.65 8.35 -13.74
CA THR A 145 2.23 8.66 -13.98
C THR A 145 1.44 8.48 -12.69
N ASP A 146 1.63 7.36 -11.99
CA ASP A 146 1.00 7.10 -10.70
C ASP A 146 1.32 8.20 -9.70
N PHE A 147 2.59 8.58 -9.61
CA PHE A 147 3.04 9.66 -8.75
C PHE A 147 2.33 10.99 -9.03
N LEU A 148 2.01 11.31 -10.29
CA LEU A 148 1.27 12.52 -10.62
C LEU A 148 -0.18 12.47 -10.09
N PHE A 149 -0.88 11.33 -10.24
CA PHE A 149 -2.22 11.14 -9.66
C PHE A 149 -2.19 11.18 -8.13
N LEU A 150 -1.23 10.49 -7.50
CA LEU A 150 -1.05 10.49 -6.04
C LEU A 150 -0.75 11.89 -5.47
N LYS A 151 -0.04 12.74 -6.23
CA LYS A 151 0.21 14.14 -5.88
C LYS A 151 -1.04 15.02 -5.92
N PHE A 152 -1.98 14.69 -6.80
CA PHE A 152 -3.25 15.40 -6.90
C PHE A 152 -4.22 15.00 -5.79
N LEU A 153 -4.20 13.72 -5.40
CA LEU A 153 -5.05 13.20 -4.32
C LEU A 153 -4.58 13.61 -2.93
N THR A 154 -3.27 13.67 -2.69
CA THR A 154 -2.75 13.73 -1.32
C THR A 154 -1.66 14.79 -1.15
N ILE A 155 -1.75 15.54 -0.05
CA ILE A 155 -0.66 16.43 0.39
C ILE A 155 0.51 15.60 0.94
N TRP A 156 0.25 14.40 1.48
CA TRP A 156 1.26 13.55 2.13
C TRP A 156 2.22 12.87 1.12
N LEU A 157 1.72 12.30 0.01
CA LEU A 157 2.58 11.59 -0.95
C LEU A 157 3.48 12.55 -1.74
N ARG A 158 3.12 13.84 -1.77
CA ARG A 158 3.91 14.92 -2.36
C ARG A 158 5.26 15.16 -1.66
N PHE A 159 5.36 14.86 -0.36
CA PHE A 159 6.59 15.05 0.43
C PHE A 159 7.44 13.79 0.57
N VAL A 160 6.83 12.61 0.42
CA VAL A 160 7.46 11.32 0.67
C VAL A 160 8.34 10.86 -0.50
N PHE A 161 7.87 11.00 -1.74
CA PHE A 161 8.57 10.49 -2.92
C PHE A 161 9.37 11.57 -3.63
N ASN A 162 10.53 11.91 -3.05
CA ASN A 162 11.42 12.94 -3.58
C ASN A 162 12.35 12.33 -4.65
N ARG A 163 11.94 12.44 -5.91
CA ARG A 163 12.73 12.28 -7.15
C ARG A 163 13.33 10.89 -7.42
N HIS A 164 12.88 10.29 -8.53
CA HIS A 164 13.31 9.03 -9.15
C HIS A 164 12.69 7.77 -8.54
N GLY A 165 11.47 7.46 -8.99
CA GLY A 165 10.99 6.07 -8.97
C GLY A 165 11.89 5.21 -9.85
N LEU A 166 12.07 3.95 -9.48
CA LEU A 166 12.89 3.02 -10.25
C LEU A 166 12.10 2.55 -11.48
N LEU A 167 12.33 3.19 -12.63
CA LEU A 167 11.75 2.75 -13.90
C LEU A 167 12.42 1.44 -14.35
N LEU A 168 11.65 0.36 -14.42
CA LEU A 168 12.11 -0.92 -14.98
C LEU A 168 11.50 -1.05 -16.37
N GLU A 169 12.35 -0.89 -17.38
CA GLU A 169 12.02 -1.39 -18.71
C GLU A 169 13.25 -2.11 -19.21
N ASN A 170 13.23 -3.44 -19.18
CA ASN A 170 14.30 -4.23 -19.76
C ASN A 170 13.77 -5.36 -20.64
N ARG A 171 14.09 -5.30 -21.93
CA ARG A 171 13.71 -6.31 -22.93
C ARG A 171 14.24 -7.72 -22.63
N LYS A 172 15.16 -7.88 -21.68
CA LYS A 172 15.69 -9.18 -21.23
C LYS A 172 14.91 -9.77 -20.04
N ALA A 173 14.01 -9.01 -19.42
CA ALA A 173 13.16 -9.50 -18.34
C ALA A 173 12.07 -10.44 -18.89
N PRO A 174 11.49 -11.32 -18.06
CA PRO A 174 10.35 -12.14 -18.45
C PRO A 174 9.19 -11.30 -19.00
N ALA A 175 8.45 -11.87 -19.95
CA ALA A 175 7.26 -11.21 -20.48
C ALA A 175 6.20 -11.08 -19.38
N LYS A 176 5.58 -9.90 -19.31
CA LYS A 176 4.43 -9.60 -18.47
C LYS A 176 3.15 -10.19 -19.05
N GLU A 177 2.27 -10.68 -18.19
CA GLU A 177 0.94 -11.15 -18.59
C GLU A 177 0.02 -9.95 -18.87
N ASN A 178 0.32 -8.76 -18.32
CA ASN A 178 -0.43 -7.50 -18.50
C ASN A 178 -1.92 -7.69 -18.23
N LYS A 179 -2.27 -8.12 -17.02
CA LYS A 179 -3.66 -8.36 -16.62
C LYS A 179 -4.46 -7.07 -16.41
N HIS A 180 -3.79 -5.92 -16.37
CA HIS A 180 -4.40 -4.61 -16.11
C HIS A 180 -5.18 -4.61 -14.80
N ARG A 181 -4.48 -5.03 -13.75
CA ARG A 181 -4.98 -5.15 -12.38
C ARG A 181 -3.82 -4.83 -11.45
N ALA A 182 -4.02 -3.80 -10.63
CA ALA A 182 -2.92 -3.10 -9.97
C ALA A 182 -2.01 -4.02 -9.14
N MET A 183 -2.58 -4.98 -8.39
CA MET A 183 -1.77 -5.89 -7.55
C MET A 183 -0.96 -6.89 -8.39
N ASP A 184 -1.51 -7.37 -9.50
CA ASP A 184 -0.80 -8.28 -10.40
C ASP A 184 0.36 -7.54 -11.08
N ASP A 185 0.13 -6.31 -11.52
CA ASP A 185 1.15 -5.46 -12.15
C ASP A 185 2.29 -5.10 -11.16
N ILE A 186 1.99 -4.90 -9.87
CA ILE A 186 3.02 -4.79 -8.82
C ILE A 186 3.83 -6.08 -8.68
N ARG A 187 3.18 -7.25 -8.61
CA ARG A 187 3.87 -8.54 -8.46
C ARG A 187 4.81 -8.79 -9.63
N GLU A 188 4.37 -8.50 -10.84
CA GLU A 188 5.20 -8.58 -12.06
C GLU A 188 6.38 -7.61 -11.99
N SER A 189 6.16 -6.37 -11.54
CA SER A 189 7.22 -5.36 -11.39
C SER A 189 8.28 -5.76 -10.35
N ILE A 190 7.87 -6.37 -9.23
CA ILE A 190 8.79 -6.92 -8.21
C ILE A 190 9.59 -8.09 -8.80
N ALA A 191 8.92 -9.00 -9.53
CA ALA A 191 9.59 -10.13 -10.18
C ALA A 191 10.61 -9.67 -11.22
N GLU A 192 10.27 -8.65 -12.02
CA GLU A 192 11.17 -8.01 -12.96
C GLU A 192 12.40 -7.42 -12.24
N LEU A 193 12.23 -6.65 -11.16
CA LEU A 193 13.37 -6.09 -10.44
C LEU A 193 14.26 -7.17 -9.83
N LYS A 194 13.67 -8.24 -9.28
CA LYS A 194 14.43 -9.40 -8.78
C LYS A 194 15.28 -10.01 -9.89
N TYR A 195 14.71 -10.18 -11.08
CA TYR A 195 15.43 -10.68 -12.24
C TYR A 195 16.56 -9.74 -12.66
N LEU A 196 16.33 -8.43 -12.73
CA LEU A 196 17.36 -7.45 -13.09
C LEU A 196 18.50 -7.44 -12.07
N LYS A 197 18.16 -7.47 -10.76
CA LYS A 197 19.12 -7.59 -9.66
C LYS A 197 20.01 -8.82 -9.79
N ALA A 198 19.44 -9.96 -10.18
CA ALA A 198 20.18 -11.22 -10.30
C ALA A 198 21.05 -11.31 -11.57
N ASN A 199 20.61 -10.70 -12.69
CA ASN A 199 21.20 -10.97 -14.01
C ASN A 199 22.01 -9.81 -14.61
N ILE A 200 21.81 -8.58 -14.14
CA ILE A 200 22.42 -7.38 -14.74
C ILE A 200 23.37 -6.68 -13.79
N PHE A 201 23.02 -6.58 -12.52
CA PHE A 201 23.87 -5.92 -11.54
C PHE A 201 24.97 -6.86 -11.07
N LYS A 202 26.22 -6.35 -11.03
CA LYS A 202 27.35 -7.12 -10.50
C LYS A 202 27.11 -7.40 -9.00
N PRO A 203 27.37 -8.63 -8.51
CA PRO A 203 27.31 -8.90 -7.08
C PRO A 203 28.27 -7.97 -6.35
N SER A 204 27.81 -7.36 -5.25
CA SER A 204 28.65 -6.47 -4.44
C SER A 204 29.86 -7.26 -3.95
N ARG A 205 31.07 -6.85 -4.35
CA ARG A 205 32.29 -7.39 -3.74
C ARG A 205 32.24 -7.07 -2.25
N GLN A 206 32.10 -8.10 -1.41
CA GLN A 206 32.33 -7.93 0.02
C GLN A 206 33.78 -7.45 0.19
N LYS A 207 33.95 -6.26 0.76
CA LYS A 207 35.27 -5.81 1.22
C LYS A 207 35.63 -6.74 2.38
N LYS A 208 36.64 -7.59 2.17
CA LYS A 208 37.32 -8.33 3.23
C LYS A 208 38.04 -7.35 4.15
#